data_AF-A0A268NV31-F1
#
_entry.id   AF-A0A268NV31-F1
#
_cell.length_a   1.000
_cell.length_b   1.000
_cell.length_c   1.000
_cell.angle_alpha   90.00
_cell.angle_beta   90.00
_cell.angle_gamma   90.00
#
_symmetry.space_group_name_H-M   'P 1'
#
loop_
_entity.id
_entity.type
_entity.pdbx_description
1 polymer ?
#
loop_
_entity_poly.entity_id
_entity_poly.type
_entity_poly.pdbx_seq_one_letter_code
_entity_poly.pdbx_strand_id
1 'polypeptide(L)'
;MSDLAVKHRATIKELDTDYMEQRQQELIRQAKRRKGLYRRLGFMGIVFSVLAICCSVTLFSQRADINDKRQEQQAAAEQLEQLKNEEEQLLRDIANFQDDEFIKEIARRDYYLTLPGETRINVSKQQSSD
;
A
#
# COMPACT_ATOMS: atom_id res chain seq x y z
N MET A 1 -53.70 -87.68 -25.02
CA MET A 1 -54.04 -86.73 -26.10
C MET A 1 -54.72 -85.56 -25.42
N SER A 2 -54.27 -84.32 -25.47
CA SER A 2 -53.12 -83.64 -26.04
C SER A 2 -53.33 -82.20 -25.55
N ASP A 3 -52.24 -81.57 -25.13
CA ASP A 3 -52.16 -80.19 -24.65
C ASP A 3 -53.04 -79.19 -25.39
N LEU A 4 -53.38 -78.11 -24.69
CA LEU A 4 -53.16 -76.75 -25.21
C LEU A 4 -53.19 -75.74 -24.06
N ALA A 5 -52.01 -75.50 -23.48
CA ALA A 5 -51.75 -74.40 -22.57
C ALA A 5 -51.87 -73.06 -23.32
N VAL A 6 -52.86 -72.25 -22.96
CA VAL A 6 -53.10 -70.93 -23.56
C VAL A 6 -52.08 -69.92 -23.00
N LYS A 7 -51.05 -69.64 -23.79
CA LYS A 7 -50.02 -68.64 -23.51
C LYS A 7 -50.60 -67.23 -23.61
N HIS A 8 -50.82 -66.58 -22.47
CA HIS A 8 -51.22 -65.17 -22.41
C HIS A 8 -50.02 -64.29 -22.78
N ARG A 9 -50.11 -63.54 -23.88
CA ARG A 9 -49.13 -62.50 -24.23
C ARG A 9 -49.43 -61.24 -23.40
N ALA A 10 -48.40 -60.68 -22.77
CA ALA A 10 -48.52 -59.42 -22.04
C ALA A 10 -48.85 -58.28 -23.01
N THR A 11 -49.99 -57.62 -22.80
CA THR A 11 -50.34 -56.37 -23.50
C THR A 11 -49.44 -55.26 -22.96
N ILE A 12 -48.51 -54.79 -23.78
CA ILE A 12 -47.68 -53.63 -23.47
C ILE A 12 -48.63 -52.42 -23.45
N LYS A 13 -48.86 -51.83 -22.28
CA LYS A 13 -49.59 -50.56 -22.16
C LYS A 13 -48.83 -49.51 -22.94
N GLU A 14 -49.49 -48.90 -23.93
CA GLU A 14 -49.00 -47.69 -24.58
C GLU A 14 -48.79 -46.62 -23.50
N LEU A 15 -47.65 -45.94 -23.55
CA LEU A 15 -47.36 -44.84 -22.65
C LEU A 15 -48.45 -43.77 -22.85
N ASP A 16 -49.06 -43.32 -21.76
CA ASP A 16 -50.06 -42.26 -21.77
C ASP A 16 -49.47 -40.98 -22.41
N THR A 17 -49.99 -40.66 -23.60
CA THR A 17 -49.48 -39.59 -24.47
C THR A 17 -49.50 -38.24 -23.76
N ASP A 18 -50.52 -37.97 -22.95
CA ASP A 18 -50.69 -36.69 -22.25
C ASP A 18 -49.60 -36.50 -21.17
N TYR A 19 -49.30 -37.57 -20.40
CA TYR A 19 -48.21 -37.54 -19.42
C TYR A 19 -46.84 -37.31 -20.07
N MET A 20 -46.59 -37.89 -21.24
CA MET A 20 -45.34 -37.71 -21.97
C MET A 20 -45.20 -36.30 -22.52
N GLU A 21 -46.28 -35.70 -23.03
CA GLU A 21 -46.31 -34.31 -23.48
C GLU A 21 -46.05 -33.33 -22.32
N GLN A 22 -46.70 -33.53 -21.17
CA GLN A 22 -46.49 -32.71 -19.97
C GLN A 22 -45.03 -32.77 -19.50
N ARG A 23 -44.45 -33.97 -19.40
CA ARG A 23 -43.05 -34.17 -19.04
C ARG A 23 -42.11 -33.48 -20.03
N GLN A 24 -42.38 -33.56 -21.34
CA GLN A 24 -41.58 -32.93 -22.36
C GLN A 24 -41.63 -31.40 -22.26
N GLN A 25 -42.81 -30.83 -22.00
CA GLN A 25 -42.98 -29.39 -21.77
C GLN A 25 -42.22 -28.91 -20.53
N GLU A 26 -42.25 -29.66 -19.44
CA GLU A 26 -41.48 -29.36 -18.23
C GLU A 26 -39.97 -29.37 -18.48
N LEU A 27 -39.46 -30.38 -19.19
CA LEU A 27 -38.05 -30.47 -19.55
C LEU A 27 -37.62 -29.29 -20.43
N ILE A 28 -38.44 -28.89 -21.41
CA ILE A 28 -38.18 -27.72 -22.25
C ILE A 28 -38.18 -26.43 -21.40
N ARG A 29 -39.11 -26.30 -20.45
CA ARG A 29 -39.19 -25.14 -19.55
C ARG A 29 -37.97 -25.07 -18.63
N GLN A 30 -37.54 -26.20 -18.07
CA GLN A 30 -36.34 -26.28 -17.24
C GLN A 30 -35.07 -25.97 -18.05
N ALA A 31 -34.94 -26.50 -19.27
CA ALA A 31 -33.82 -26.22 -20.16
C ALA A 31 -33.73 -24.72 -20.50
N LYS A 32 -34.86 -24.07 -20.82
CA LYS A 32 -34.94 -22.61 -21.04
C LYS A 32 -34.51 -21.82 -19.80
N ARG A 33 -34.98 -22.21 -18.61
CA ARG A 33 -34.58 -21.59 -17.33
C ARG A 33 -33.09 -21.71 -17.06
N ARG A 34 -32.52 -22.93 -17.23
CA ARG A 34 -31.08 -23.19 -17.06
C ARG A 34 -30.24 -22.35 -18.04
N LYS A 35 -30.63 -22.28 -19.30
CA LYS A 35 -29.95 -21.45 -20.32
C LYS A 35 -29.92 -19.97 -19.94
N GLY A 36 -31.03 -19.45 -19.41
CA GLY A 36 -31.09 -18.07 -18.89
C GLY A 36 -30.18 -17.85 -17.68
N LEU A 37 -30.11 -18.81 -16.76
CA LEU A 37 -29.25 -18.75 -15.59
C LEU A 37 -27.76 -18.74 -15.98
N TYR A 38 -27.31 -19.67 -16.84
CA TYR A 38 -25.92 -19.70 -17.30
C TYR A 38 -25.52 -18.44 -18.08
N ARG A 39 -26.46 -17.85 -18.85
CA ARG A 39 -26.19 -16.57 -19.53
C ARG A 39 -25.98 -15.42 -18.54
N ARG A 40 -26.77 -15.38 -17.45
CA ARG A 40 -26.60 -14.39 -16.37
C ARG A 40 -25.31 -14.60 -15.58
N LEU A 41 -24.98 -15.85 -15.24
CA LEU A 41 -23.73 -16.19 -14.57
C LEU A 41 -22.51 -15.88 -15.43
N GLY A 42 -22.56 -16.17 -16.73
CA GLY A 42 -21.48 -15.83 -17.67
C GLY A 42 -21.24 -14.32 -17.73
N PHE A 43 -22.30 -13.52 -17.83
CA PHE A 43 -22.17 -12.06 -17.78
C PHE A 43 -21.58 -11.57 -16.46
N MET A 44 -22.09 -12.08 -15.32
CA MET A 44 -21.55 -11.72 -14.00
C MET A 44 -20.08 -12.14 -13.85
N GLY A 45 -19.69 -13.29 -14.39
CA GLY A 45 -18.31 -13.77 -14.41
C GLY A 45 -17.39 -12.89 -15.25
N ILE A 46 -17.86 -12.43 -16.41
CA ILE A 46 -17.10 -11.48 -17.25
C ILE A 46 -16.90 -10.16 -16.49
N VAL A 47 -17.96 -9.60 -15.91
CA VAL A 47 -17.88 -8.36 -15.12
C VAL A 47 -16.91 -8.54 -13.94
N PHE A 48 -17.02 -9.64 -13.20
CA PHE A 48 -16.11 -9.93 -12.10
C PHE A 48 -14.67 -10.10 -12.57
N SER A 49 -14.44 -10.75 -13.71
CA SER A 49 -13.10 -10.91 -14.29
C SER A 49 -12.49 -9.57 -14.68
N VAL A 50 -13.26 -8.65 -15.25
CA VAL A 50 -12.78 -7.30 -15.58
C VAL A 50 -12.40 -6.55 -14.31
N LEU A 51 -13.26 -6.59 -13.28
CA LEU A 51 -12.96 -5.97 -11.99
C LEU A 51 -11.73 -6.58 -11.34
N ALA A 52 -11.58 -7.90 -11.37
CA ALA A 52 -10.43 -8.60 -10.82
C ALA A 52 -9.13 -8.18 -11.52
N ILE A 53 -9.13 -8.08 -12.86
CA ILE A 53 -7.98 -7.61 -13.63
C ILE A 53 -7.63 -6.17 -13.25
N CYS A 54 -8.62 -5.27 -13.19
CA CYS A 54 -8.40 -3.88 -12.77
C CYS A 54 -7.80 -3.81 -11.35
N CYS A 55 -8.39 -4.53 -10.39
CA CYS A 55 -7.87 -4.60 -9.03
C CYS A 55 -6.45 -5.16 -8.98
N SER A 56 -6.14 -6.21 -9.73
CA SER A 56 -4.79 -6.77 -9.80
C SER A 56 -3.80 -5.73 -10.33
N VAL A 57 -4.10 -5.06 -11.44
CA VAL A 57 -3.22 -4.02 -12.01
C VAL A 57 -2.98 -2.89 -11.01
N THR A 58 -4.05 -2.39 -10.37
CA THR A 58 -3.95 -1.34 -9.34
C THR A 58 -3.14 -1.79 -8.13
N LEU A 59 -3.28 -3.03 -7.68
CA LEU A 59 -2.50 -3.56 -6.55
C LEU A 59 -1.02 -3.75 -6.91
N PHE A 60 -0.72 -4.18 -8.13
CA PHE A 60 0.67 -4.32 -8.59
C PHE A 60 1.35 -2.97 -8.80
N SER A 61 0.65 -1.97 -9.38
CA SER A 61 1.21 -0.62 -9.57
C SER A 61 1.45 0.09 -8.23
N GLN A 62 0.57 -0.08 -7.25
CA GLN A 62 0.76 0.52 -5.92
C GLN A 62 1.96 -0.07 -5.17
N ARG A 63 2.34 -1.33 -5.40
CA ARG A 63 3.46 -1.96 -4.69
C ARG A 63 4.82 -1.38 -5.08
N ALA A 64 5.01 -1.04 -6.35
CA ALA A 64 6.25 -0.40 -6.81
C ALA A 64 6.37 1.02 -6.23
N ASP A 65 5.29 1.80 -6.31
CA ASP A 65 5.25 3.18 -5.83
C ASP A 65 5.50 3.34 -4.32
N ILE A 66 5.14 2.35 -3.49
CA ILE A 66 5.24 2.49 -2.03
C ILE A 66 6.70 2.58 -1.57
N ASN A 67 7.61 1.86 -2.20
CA ASN A 67 9.02 1.91 -1.80
C ASN A 67 9.65 3.25 -2.16
N ASP A 68 9.41 3.72 -3.38
CA ASP A 68 9.95 5.00 -3.87
C ASP A 68 9.37 6.17 -3.06
N LYS A 69 8.05 6.16 -2.81
CA LYS A 69 7.41 7.15 -1.93
C LYS A 69 7.95 7.12 -0.50
N ARG A 70 8.33 5.95 0.03
CA ARG A 70 8.96 5.85 1.36
C ARG A 70 10.37 6.45 1.37
N GLN A 71 11.16 6.19 0.34
CA GLN A 71 12.50 6.77 0.21
C GLN A 71 12.43 8.29 0.06
N GLU A 72 11.53 8.81 -0.78
CA GLU A 72 11.29 10.25 -0.93
C GLU A 72 10.85 10.89 0.39
N GLN A 73 9.95 10.23 1.14
CA GLN A 73 9.54 10.71 2.46
C GLN A 73 10.68 10.75 3.47
N GLN A 74 11.53 9.72 3.49
CA GLN A 74 12.71 9.69 4.37
C GLN A 74 13.70 10.78 4.01
N ALA A 75 14.05 10.93 2.74
CA ALA A 75 14.95 11.98 2.27
C ALA A 75 14.41 13.39 2.58
N ALA A 76 13.11 13.62 2.38
CA ALA A 76 12.48 14.90 2.72
C ALA A 76 12.48 15.16 4.23
N ALA A 77 12.28 14.13 5.06
CA ALA A 77 12.34 14.25 6.51
C ALA A 77 13.76 14.59 7.01
N GLU A 78 14.77 13.94 6.45
CA GLU A 78 16.19 14.22 6.76
C GLU A 78 16.57 15.65 6.35
N GLN A 79 16.16 16.10 5.15
CA GLN A 79 16.40 17.48 4.71
C GLN A 79 15.73 18.50 5.63
N LEU A 80 14.50 18.21 6.07
CA LEU A 80 13.77 19.09 6.98
C LEU A 80 14.46 19.18 8.35
N GLU A 81 14.98 18.07 8.87
CA GLU A 81 15.75 18.06 10.11
C GLU A 81 17.05 18.87 9.97
N GLN A 82 17.78 18.68 8.88
CA GLN A 82 19.00 19.46 8.58
C GLN A 82 18.71 20.96 8.52
N LEU A 83 17.67 21.37 7.79
CA LEU A 83 17.28 22.77 7.67
C LEU A 83 16.85 23.38 9.00
N LYS A 84 16.16 22.62 9.87
CA LYS A 84 15.80 23.10 11.21
C LYS A 84 17.02 23.29 12.11
N ASN A 85 17.98 22.36 12.04
CA ASN A 85 19.21 22.48 12.80
C ASN A 85 20.03 23.69 12.32
N GLU A 86 20.09 23.91 11.00
CA GLU A 86 20.73 25.08 10.41
C GLU A 86 20.01 26.38 10.83
N GLU A 87 18.69 26.42 10.78
CA GLU A 87 17.90 27.56 11.25
C GLU A 87 18.19 27.88 12.73
N GLU A 88 18.23 26.88 13.61
CA GLU A 88 18.51 27.08 15.03
C GLU A 88 19.96 27.57 15.27
N GLN A 89 20.92 27.06 14.50
CA GLN A 89 22.30 27.54 14.54
C GLN A 89 22.41 29.00 14.08
N LEU A 90 21.79 29.34 12.94
CA LEU A 90 21.79 30.71 12.41
C LEU A 90 21.11 31.69 13.38
N LEU A 91 20.01 31.29 14.02
CA LEU A 91 19.35 32.12 15.03
C LEU A 91 20.23 32.35 16.27
N ARG A 92 20.96 31.33 16.72
CA ARG A 92 21.96 31.47 17.78
C ARG A 92 23.08 32.41 17.37
N ASP A 93 23.59 32.28 16.15
CA ASP A 93 24.66 33.14 15.64
C ASP A 93 24.20 34.59 15.52
N ILE A 94 22.97 34.84 15.06
CA ILE A 94 22.38 36.18 15.03
C ILE A 94 22.32 36.77 16.43
N ALA A 95 21.87 36.02 17.42
CA ALA A 95 21.80 36.48 18.81
C ALA A 95 23.21 36.80 19.36
N ASN A 96 24.17 35.91 19.10
CA ASN A 96 25.58 36.09 19.48
C ASN A 96 26.20 37.33 18.84
N PHE A 97 25.93 37.61 17.57
CA PHE A 97 26.43 38.80 16.88
C PHE A 97 25.75 40.10 17.30
N GLN A 98 24.60 40.04 17.97
CA GLN A 98 23.95 41.20 18.58
C GLN A 98 24.40 41.45 20.02
N ASP A 99 25.15 40.52 20.63
CA ASP A 99 25.64 40.62 22.00
C ASP A 99 27.08 41.16 22.06
N ASP A 100 27.22 42.37 22.59
CA ASP A 100 28.50 43.03 22.83
C ASP A 100 29.44 42.23 23.74
N GLU A 101 28.91 41.45 24.69
CA GLU A 101 29.73 40.63 25.60
C GLU A 101 30.35 39.46 24.86
N PHE A 102 29.57 38.77 24.04
CA PHE A 102 30.04 37.71 23.16
C PHE A 102 31.11 38.21 22.17
N ILE A 103 30.92 39.39 21.57
CA ILE A 103 31.92 40.01 20.67
C ILE A 103 33.24 40.29 21.42
N LYS A 104 33.17 40.79 22.67
CA LYS A 104 34.36 41.01 23.50
C LYS A 104 35.06 39.70 23.85
N GLU A 105 34.32 38.63 24.07
CA GLU A 105 34.89 37.30 24.30
C GLU A 105 35.66 36.80 23.06
N ILE A 106 35.07 36.90 21.87
CA ILE A 106 35.73 36.59 20.59
C ILE A 106 37.01 37.42 20.42
N ALA A 107 36.93 38.73 20.68
CA ALA A 107 38.08 39.64 20.57
C ALA A 107 39.23 39.26 21.50
N ARG A 108 38.93 38.83 22.74
CA ARG A 108 39.93 38.34 23.71
C ARG A 108 40.49 36.97 23.32
N ARG A 109 39.62 36.05 22.89
CA ARG A 109 39.97 34.64 22.60
C ARG A 109 40.74 34.48 21.29
N ASP A 110 40.20 35.04 20.21
CA ASP A 110 40.66 34.76 18.84
C ASP A 110 41.66 35.81 18.35
N TYR A 111 41.55 37.05 18.85
CA TYR A 111 42.38 38.18 18.43
C TYR A 111 43.31 38.69 19.54
N TYR A 112 43.27 38.09 20.74
CA TYR A 112 44.11 38.44 21.89
C TYR A 112 44.04 39.93 22.29
N LEU A 113 42.91 40.59 22.02
CA LEU A 113 42.69 41.99 22.37
C LEU A 113 42.35 42.12 23.86
N THR A 114 42.69 43.26 24.46
CA THR A 114 42.43 43.56 25.89
C THR A 114 41.68 44.87 26.02
N LEU A 115 40.82 45.01 27.03
CA LEU A 115 40.14 46.29 27.30
C LEU A 115 41.10 47.30 27.95
N PRO A 116 40.77 48.60 27.88
CA PRO A 116 41.53 49.64 28.59
C PRO A 116 41.63 49.32 30.10
N GLY A 117 42.85 49.16 30.60
CA GLY A 117 43.14 48.82 31.99
C GLY A 117 43.38 47.33 32.28
N GLU A 118 43.17 46.44 31.31
CA GLU A 118 43.52 45.01 31.42
C GLU A 118 44.97 44.75 30.98
N THR A 119 45.67 43.82 31.65
CA THR A 119 47.03 43.38 31.29
C THR A 119 47.02 41.93 30.85
N ARG A 120 47.52 41.63 29.64
CA ARG A 120 47.61 40.26 29.11
C ARG A 120 48.65 39.45 29.90
N ILE A 121 48.25 38.30 30.44
CA ILE A 121 49.15 37.36 31.12
C ILE A 121 49.47 36.21 30.18
N ASN A 122 50.73 36.10 29.73
CA ASN A 122 51.20 34.95 28.98
C ASN A 122 51.74 33.91 29.98
N VAL A 123 51.03 32.79 30.14
CA VAL A 123 51.53 31.67 30.94
C VAL A 123 52.54 30.88 30.09
N SER A 124 53.83 31.07 30.36
CA SER A 124 54.85 30.15 29.85
C SER A 124 54.74 28.85 30.64
N LYS A 125 54.50 27.74 29.93
CA LYS A 125 54.49 26.41 30.52
C LYS A 125 55.95 26.05 30.88
N GLN A 126 56.45 26.54 32.01
CA GLN A 126 57.69 26.02 32.55
C GLN A 126 57.46 24.54 32.85
N GLN A 127 58.20 23.68 32.14
CA GLN A 127 58.33 22.27 32.47
C GLN A 127 58.78 22.20 33.93
N SER A 128 57.91 21.73 34.81
CA SER A 128 58.25 21.27 36.13
C SER A 128 59.13 20.02 35.98
N SER A 129 60.43 20.25 35.87
CA SER A 129 61.47 19.23 36.04
C SER A 129 61.83 19.21 37.52
N ASP A 130 61.11 18.40 38.30
CA ASP A 130 61.57 17.54 39.40
C ASP A 130 60.39 16.86 40.10
#